data_AF-A0A661CCE1-F1
#
_entry.id   AF-A0A661CCE1-F1
#
_cell.length_a   1.000
_cell.length_b   1.000
_cell.length_c   1.000
_cell.angle_alpha   90.00
_cell.angle_beta   90.00
_cell.angle_gamma   90.00
#
_symmetry.space_group_name_H-M   'P 1'
#
loop_
_entity.id
_entity.type
_entity.pdbx_description
1 polymer ?
#
loop_
_entity_poly.entity_id
_entity_poly.type
_entity_poly.pdbx_seq_one_letter_code
_entity_poly.pdbx_strand_id
1 'polypeptide(L)' 'WNGIYKNANTTWLRWETLEGVLLPTPEEAERQRAERLAKQLRSLGIEPEEI' A
#
# COMPACT_ATOMS: atom_id res chain seq x y z
N TRP A 1 -14.65 6.92 5.78
CA TRP A 1 -14.15 7.35 4.46
C TRP A 1 -15.16 6.94 3.40
N ASN A 2 -15.64 7.86 2.55
CA ASN A 2 -16.56 7.52 1.44
C ASN A 2 -15.73 7.15 0.21
N GLY A 3 -15.93 5.95 -0.32
CA GLY A 3 -15.14 5.46 -1.45
C GLY A 3 -15.53 4.06 -1.91
N ILE A 4 -14.85 3.61 -2.96
CA ILE A 4 -15.07 2.29 -3.56
C ILE A 4 -14.02 1.34 -3.00
N TYR A 5 -14.47 0.28 -2.33
CA TYR A 5 -13.60 -0.81 -1.89
C TYR A 5 -14.26 -2.14 -2.27
N LYS A 6 -13.49 -3.04 -2.90
CA LYS A 6 -13.98 -4.33 -3.43
C LYS A 6 -15.29 -4.21 -4.23
N ASN A 7 -15.36 -3.25 -5.16
CA ASN A 7 -16.54 -2.95 -6.00
C ASN A 7 -17.82 -2.53 -5.24
N ALA A 8 -17.73 -2.22 -3.95
CA ALA A 8 -18.84 -1.62 -3.20
C ALA A 8 -18.53 -0.14 -2.91
N ASN A 9 -19.38 0.74 -3.43
CA ASN A 9 -19.36 2.17 -3.15
C ASN A 9 -20.21 2.45 -1.91
N THR A 10 -19.56 2.72 -0.78
CA THR A 10 -20.26 3.04 0.48
C THR A 10 -19.35 3.83 1.41
N THR A 11 -19.88 4.19 2.57
CA THR A 11 -19.11 4.76 3.67
C THR A 11 -18.43 3.63 4.44
N TRP A 12 -17.11 3.54 4.27
CA TRP A 12 -16.28 2.54 4.94
C TRP A 12 -15.72 3.09 6.26
N LEU A 13 -15.76 2.24 7.29
CA LEU A 13 -14.94 2.42 8.49
C LEU A 13 -13.49 2.07 8.14
N ARG A 14 -12.58 3.02 8.38
CA ARG A 14 -11.13 2.80 8.34
C ARG A 14 -10.61 2.83 9.77
N TRP A 15 -9.66 1.94 10.04
CA TRP A 15 -9.01 1.84 11.33
C TRP A 15 -7.78 2.74 11.32
N GLU A 16 -7.55 3.45 12.42
CA GLU A 16 -6.35 4.26 12.64
C GLU A 16 -5.49 3.63 13.74
N THR A 17 -4.21 3.88 13.67
CA THR A 17 -3.26 3.61 14.77
C THR A 17 -3.61 4.50 15.97
N LEU A 18 -3.07 4.16 17.14
CA LEU A 18 -3.26 4.95 18.36
C LEU A 18 -2.69 6.37 18.23
N GLU A 19 -1.76 6.59 17.29
CA GLU A 19 -1.21 7.90 16.95
C GLU A 19 -2.08 8.70 15.95
N GLY A 20 -3.26 8.19 15.56
CA GLY A 20 -4.13 8.84 14.57
C GLY A 20 -3.66 8.68 13.12
N VAL A 21 -2.69 7.80 12.87
CA VAL A 21 -2.25 7.47 11.50
C VAL A 21 -3.17 6.41 10.94
N LEU A 22 -3.82 6.73 9.82
CA LEU A 22 -4.74 5.85 9.15
C LEU A 22 -4.03 4.59 8.62
N LEU A 23 -4.57 3.40 8.92
CA LEU A 23 -3.97 2.15 8.48
C LEU A 23 -4.12 1.97 6.96
N PRO A 24 -3.04 1.63 6.25
CA PRO A 24 -3.11 1.38 4.82
C PRO A 24 -4.00 0.17 4.55
N THR A 25 -4.71 0.20 3.42
CA THR A 25 -5.44 -0.99 2.94
C THR A 25 -4.45 -2.11 2.59
N PRO A 26 -4.91 -3.38 2.52
CA PRO A 26 -4.03 -4.48 2.09
C PRO A 26 -3.34 -4.20 0.75
N GLU A 27 -4.05 -3.55 -0.17
CA GLU A 27 -3.57 -3.18 -1.51
C GLU A 27 -2.52 -2.06 -1.47
N GLU A 28 -2.73 -1.04 -0.62
CA GLU A 28 -1.73 0.00 -0.35
C GLU A 28 -0.48 -0.59 0.34
N ALA A 29 -0.68 -1.52 1.27
CA ALA A 29 0.42 -2.20 1.96
C ALA A 29 1.23 -3.10 1.02
N GLU A 30 0.57 -3.74 0.06
CA GLU A 30 1.19 -4.57 -0.98
C GLU A 30 2.00 -3.71 -1.96
N ARG A 31 1.46 -2.57 -2.40
CA ARG A 31 2.23 -1.57 -3.16
C ARG A 31 3.45 -1.08 -2.41
N GLN A 32 3.34 -0.74 -1.13
CA GLN A 32 4.50 -0.33 -0.33
C GLN A 32 5.53 -1.44 -0.18
N ARG A 33 5.12 -2.72 -0.10
CA ARG A 33 6.04 -3.86 -0.08
C ARG A 33 6.76 -3.99 -1.41
N ALA A 34 6.04 -3.90 -2.53
CA ALA A 34 6.62 -3.92 -3.87
C ALA A 34 7.60 -2.75 -4.08
N GLU A 35 7.25 -1.54 -3.66
CA GLU A 35 8.14 -0.37 -3.73
C GLU A 35 9.38 -0.52 -2.86
N ARG A 36 9.23 -1.04 -1.62
CA ARG A 36 10.38 -1.32 -0.75
C ARG A 36 11.29 -2.37 -1.37
N LEU A 37 10.73 -3.43 -1.94
CA LEU A 37 11.49 -4.48 -2.62
C LEU A 37 12.21 -3.91 -3.85
N ALA A 38 11.53 -3.12 -4.68
CA ALA A 38 12.12 -2.44 -5.83
C ALA A 38 13.23 -1.47 -5.41
N LYS A 39 13.09 -0.78 -4.27
CA LYS A 39 14.14 0.07 -3.71
C LYS A 39 15.34 -0.74 -3.22
N GLN A 40 15.10 -1.88 -2.56
CA GLN A 40 16.16 -2.78 -2.13
C GLN A 40 16.91 -3.39 -3.33
N LEU A 41 16.20 -3.83 -4.36
CA LEU A 41 16.81 -4.33 -5.61
C LEU A 41 17.69 -3.26 -6.27
N ARG A 42 17.18 -2.03 -6.39
CA ARG A 42 17.97 -0.88 -6.90
C ARG A 42 19.20 -0.59 -6.05
N SER A 43 19.10 -0.69 -4.72
CA SER A 43 20.26 -0.51 -3.83
C SER A 43 21.33 -1.59 -3.98
N LEU A 44 20.94 -2.77 -4.45
CA LEU A 44 21.83 -3.90 -4.76
C LEU A 44 22.35 -3.84 -6.21
N GLY A 45 22.02 -2.79 -6.98
CA GLY A 45 22.41 -2.64 -8.38
C GLY A 45 21.62 -3.51 -9.37
N ILE A 46 20.47 -4.05 -8.95
CA ILE A 46 19.56 -4.83 -9.78
C ILE A 46 18.43 -3.89 -10.21
N GLU A 47 18.34 -3.57 -11.51
CA GLU A 47 17.23 -2.78 -12.04
C GLU A 47 15.98 -3.67 -12.18
N PRO A 48 14.91 -3.43 -11.41
CA PRO A 48 13.72 -4.27 -11.43
C PRO A 48 12.86 -4.11 -12.69
N GLU A 49 13.24 -3.24 -13.63
CA GLU A 49 12.55 -3.02 -14.91
C GLU A 49 12.74 -4.16 -15.95
N GLU A 50 13.55 -5.19 -15.68
CA GLU A 50 13.84 -6.27 -16.66
C GLU A 50 13.15 -7.64 -16.44
N ILE A 51 12.14 -7.76 -15.56
CA ILE A 51 11.43 -9.05 -15.35
C ILE A 51 9.95 -8.97 -15.70
#